data_AF-A0A7C6ZCI3-F1
#
_entry.id   AF-A0A7C6ZCI3-F1
#
_cell.length_a   1.000
_cell.length_b   1.000
_cell.length_c   1.000
_cell.angle_alpha   90.00
_cell.angle_beta   90.00
_cell.angle_gamma   90.00
#
_symmetry.space_group_name_H-M   'P 1'
#
loop_
_entity.id
_entity.type
_entity.pdbx_description
1 polymer ?
#
loop_
_entity_poly.entity_id
_entity_poly.type
_entity_poly.pdbx_seq_one_letter_code
_entity_poly.pdbx_strand_id
1 'polypeptide(L)'
;KQKQRIRVVNDQRGCPTYTVDLAKACVDLVESGCFGVYHVTNQGAVTWYEFAREIFRCAGVQVDLEPVTSDQFPRPARRPKNSELSPYPLWETINREMRDWREALSEMVSG
;
A
#
# COMPACT_ATOMS: atom_id res chain seq x y z
N LYS A 1 11.78 -8.06 -30.54
CA LYS A 1 10.47 -8.02 -29.82
C LYS A 1 10.44 -6.73 -29.01
N GLN A 2 9.54 -5.79 -29.31
CA GLN A 2 9.39 -4.54 -28.55
C GLN A 2 8.99 -4.90 -27.10
N LYS A 3 9.76 -4.49 -26.08
CA LYS A 3 9.29 -4.56 -24.69
C LYS A 3 8.06 -3.65 -24.60
N GLN A 4 6.88 -4.21 -24.31
CA GLN A 4 5.68 -3.40 -24.09
C GLN A 4 5.87 -2.59 -22.79
N ARG A 5 5.65 -1.27 -22.88
CA ARG A 5 5.65 -0.38 -21.72
C ARG A 5 4.47 -0.68 -20.82
N ILE A 6 4.72 -0.72 -19.52
CA ILE A 6 3.67 -0.84 -18.50
C ILE A 6 3.34 0.57 -18.01
N ARG A 7 2.13 1.03 -18.32
CA ARG A 7 1.63 2.35 -17.91
C ARG A 7 0.94 2.25 -16.56
N VAL A 8 1.35 3.06 -15.59
CA VAL A 8 0.83 3.01 -14.22
C VAL A 8 0.47 4.40 -13.71
N VAL A 9 -0.67 4.51 -13.02
CA VAL A 9 -1.21 5.77 -12.49
C VAL A 9 -0.27 6.37 -11.44
N ASN A 10 0.00 7.67 -11.53
CA ASN A 10 0.94 8.38 -10.65
C ASN A 10 0.34 9.64 -9.97
N ASP A 11 -0.98 9.85 -10.07
CA ASP A 11 -1.70 10.97 -9.45
C ASP A 11 -2.72 10.51 -8.38
N GLN A 12 -2.64 9.25 -7.97
CA GLN A 12 -3.42 8.65 -6.88
C GLN A 12 -2.47 8.10 -5.83
N ARG A 13 -2.64 8.51 -4.57
CA ARG A 13 -1.83 8.08 -3.42
C ARG A 13 -2.64 7.20 -2.47
N GLY A 14 -1.99 6.21 -1.85
CA GLY A 14 -2.56 5.38 -0.80
C GLY A 14 -1.49 4.59 -0.04
N CYS A 15 -1.91 3.72 0.88
CA CYS A 15 -1.03 2.93 1.74
C CYS A 15 -1.15 1.43 1.39
N PRO A 16 -0.20 0.83 0.65
CA PRO A 16 -0.14 -0.61 0.45
C PRO A 16 -0.14 -1.31 1.80
N THR A 17 -0.94 -2.36 1.95
CA THR A 17 -1.09 -3.05 3.24
C THR A 17 -0.98 -4.54 3.04
N TYR A 18 -0.01 -5.16 3.72
CA TYR A 18 0.18 -6.60 3.70
C TYR A 18 -0.78 -7.27 4.68
N THR A 19 -1.44 -8.33 4.23
CA THR A 19 -2.48 -9.03 4.98
C THR A 19 -1.98 -9.66 6.28
N VAL A 20 -0.72 -10.10 6.33
CA VAL A 20 -0.12 -10.62 7.57
C VAL A 20 -0.04 -9.54 8.65
N ASP A 21 0.32 -8.31 8.27
CA ASP A 21 0.42 -7.20 9.21
C ASP A 21 -0.96 -6.73 9.67
N LEU A 22 -1.92 -6.66 8.74
CA LEU A 22 -3.32 -6.39 9.05
C LEU A 22 -3.88 -7.43 10.03
N ALA A 23 -3.65 -8.73 9.78
CA ALA A 23 -4.15 -9.81 10.63
C ALA A 23 -3.55 -9.72 12.04
N LYS A 24 -2.25 -9.46 12.17
CA LYS A 24 -1.59 -9.24 13.48
C LYS A 24 -2.22 -8.07 14.23
N ALA A 25 -2.40 -6.92 13.56
CA ALA A 25 -3.04 -5.76 14.18
C ALA A 25 -4.50 -6.01 14.59
N CYS A 26 -5.26 -6.81 13.82
CA CYS A 26 -6.60 -7.23 14.22
C CYS A 26 -6.56 -8.09 15.50
N VAL A 27 -5.62 -9.02 15.62
CA VAL A 27 -5.45 -9.82 16.85
C VAL A 27 -5.12 -8.90 18.03
N ASP A 28 -4.15 -8.00 17.87
CA ASP A 28 -3.78 -7.06 18.94
C ASP A 28 -4.97 -6.17 19.37
N LEU A 29 -5.80 -5.73 18.43
CA LEU A 29 -7.03 -4.98 18.72
C LEU A 29 -8.03 -5.83 19.52
N VAL A 30 -8.24 -7.09 19.15
CA VAL A 30 -9.12 -8.00 19.91
C VAL A 30 -8.57 -8.22 21.33
N GLU A 31 -7.27 -8.43 21.47
CA GLU A 31 -6.62 -8.66 22.77
C GLU A 31 -6.59 -7.41 23.65
N SER A 32 -6.54 -6.21 23.06
CA SER A 32 -6.60 -4.95 23.80
C SER A 32 -7.94 -4.73 24.52
N GLY A 33 -9.01 -5.38 24.05
CA GLY A 33 -10.38 -5.15 24.55
C GLY A 33 -10.94 -3.76 24.20
N CYS A 34 -10.23 -2.94 23.42
CA CYS A 34 -10.69 -1.64 22.97
C CYS A 34 -11.57 -1.79 21.73
N PHE A 35 -12.78 -1.24 21.80
CA PHE A 35 -13.74 -1.24 20.70
C PHE A 35 -13.74 0.10 19.97
N GLY A 36 -14.01 0.08 18.67
CA GLY A 36 -14.12 1.30 17.88
C GLY A 36 -13.88 1.06 16.40
N VAL A 37 -13.66 2.16 15.70
CA VAL A 37 -13.28 2.15 14.28
C VAL A 37 -11.81 2.50 14.19
N TYR A 38 -11.04 1.63 13.52
CA TYR A 38 -9.60 1.78 13.34
C TYR A 38 -9.24 1.72 11.86
N HIS A 39 -8.34 2.60 11.44
CA HIS A 39 -7.64 2.43 10.16
C HIS A 39 -6.38 1.60 10.41
N VAL A 40 -6.22 0.54 9.63
CA VAL A 40 -5.05 -0.34 9.71
C VAL A 40 -4.42 -0.44 8.33
N THR A 41 -3.26 0.20 8.17
CA THR A 41 -2.44 0.13 6.97
C THR A 41 -0.96 0.03 7.36
N ASN A 42 -0.09 -0.47 6.46
CA ASN A 42 1.34 -0.23 6.65
C ASN A 42 1.65 1.27 6.53
N GLN A 43 2.77 1.69 7.11
CA GLN A 43 3.20 3.09 7.10
C GLN A 43 3.74 3.50 5.74
N GLY A 44 3.55 4.78 5.41
CA GLY A 44 4.05 5.41 4.20
C GLY A 44 3.05 5.36 3.04
N ALA A 45 2.59 6.54 2.60
CA ALA A 45 1.79 6.66 1.39
C ALA A 45 2.64 6.74 0.12
N VAL A 46 2.15 6.14 -0.94
CA VAL A 46 2.85 5.97 -2.22
C VAL A 46 1.84 6.01 -3.37
N THR A 47 2.30 6.37 -4.58
CA THR A 47 1.45 6.23 -5.77
C THR A 47 1.43 4.80 -6.31
N TRP A 48 0.46 4.45 -7.17
CA TRP A 48 0.48 3.16 -7.84
C TRP A 48 1.75 2.95 -8.68
N TYR A 49 2.25 4.00 -9.32
CA TYR A 49 3.49 3.95 -10.10
C TYR A 49 4.71 3.63 -9.24
N GLU A 50 4.86 4.33 -8.11
CA GLU A 50 5.97 4.10 -7.18
C GLU A 50 5.89 2.71 -6.54
N PHE A 51 4.68 2.23 -6.21
CA PHE A 51 4.45 0.90 -5.68
C PHE A 51 4.81 -0.18 -6.72
N ALA A 52 4.37 -0.04 -7.98
CA ALA A 52 4.72 -0.94 -9.06
C ALA A 52 6.24 -1.00 -9.28
N ARG A 53 6.90 0.15 -9.30
CA ARG A 53 8.37 0.23 -9.43
C ARG A 53 9.07 -0.57 -8.33
N GLU A 54 8.59 -0.47 -7.10
CA GLU A 54 9.16 -1.20 -5.97
C GLU A 54 8.90 -2.71 -6.05
N ILE A 55 7.70 -3.14 -6.49
CA ILE A 55 7.40 -4.56 -6.74
C ILE A 55 8.42 -5.17 -7.71
N PHE A 56 8.64 -4.51 -8.85
CA PHE A 56 9.59 -5.01 -9.85
C PHE A 56 11.04 -4.98 -9.36
N ARG A 57 11.40 -3.97 -8.55
CA ARG A 57 12.71 -3.91 -7.88
C ARG A 57 12.91 -5.11 -6.96
N CYS A 58 11.95 -5.40 -6.08
CA CYS A 58 12.00 -6.55 -5.18
C CYS A 58 12.04 -7.89 -5.93
N ALA A 59 11.30 -7.99 -7.04
CA ALA A 59 11.27 -9.20 -7.86
C ALA A 59 12.53 -9.38 -8.76
N GLY A 60 13.43 -8.41 -8.82
CA GLY A 60 14.61 -8.45 -9.71
C GLY A 60 14.26 -8.39 -11.20
N VAL A 61 13.07 -7.89 -11.57
CA VAL A 61 12.58 -7.87 -12.95
C VAL A 61 12.75 -6.47 -13.56
N GLN A 62 13.46 -6.39 -14.69
CA GLN A 62 13.57 -5.13 -15.43
C GLN A 62 12.38 -4.88 -16.35
N VAL A 63 11.63 -3.82 -16.06
CA VAL A 63 10.48 -3.36 -16.85
C VAL A 63 10.62 -1.89 -17.25
N ASP A 64 9.98 -1.51 -18.36
CA ASP A 64 9.82 -0.12 -18.76
C ASP A 64 8.49 0.40 -18.21
N LEU A 65 8.55 1.17 -17.13
CA LEU A 65 7.39 1.75 -16.45
C LEU A 65 7.19 3.21 -16.85
N GLU A 66 5.97 3.52 -17.29
CA GLU A 66 5.56 4.86 -17.69
C GLU A 66 4.54 5.42 -16.69
N PRO A 67 4.81 6.55 -16.00
CA PRO A 67 3.85 7.18 -15.14
C PRO A 67 2.78 7.89 -15.98
N VAL A 68 1.51 7.70 -15.63
CA VAL A 68 0.39 8.38 -16.29
C VAL A 68 -0.58 8.97 -15.28
N THR A 69 -1.44 9.88 -15.73
CA THR A 69 -2.53 10.43 -14.92
C THR A 69 -3.76 9.53 -14.97
N SER A 70 -4.59 9.61 -13.94
CA SER A 70 -5.85 8.88 -13.84
C SER A 70 -6.84 9.21 -14.96
N ASP A 71 -6.79 10.42 -15.53
CA ASP A 71 -7.59 10.82 -16.70
C ASP A 71 -7.30 9.98 -17.95
N GLN A 72 -6.09 9.41 -18.04
CA GLN A 72 -5.70 8.52 -19.14
C GLN A 72 -6.23 7.08 -18.97
N PHE A 73 -6.83 6.77 -17.81
CA PHE A 73 -7.45 5.50 -17.48
C PHE A 73 -8.86 5.72 -16.93
N PRO A 74 -9.83 6.13 -17.79
CA PRO A 74 -11.20 6.35 -17.34
C PRO A 74 -11.80 5.05 -16.83
N ARG A 75 -12.37 5.08 -15.62
CA ARG A 75 -13.08 3.97 -14.99
C ARG A 75 -14.48 4.44 -14.59
N PRO A 76 -15.50 3.54 -14.60
CA PRO A 76 -16.85 3.91 -14.17
C PRO A 76 -16.89 4.45 -12.72
N ALA A 77 -16.09 3.88 -11.83
CA ALA A 77 -15.97 4.33 -10.45
C ALA A 77 -14.88 5.41 -10.32
N ARG A 78 -15.24 6.54 -9.71
CA ARG A 78 -14.29 7.59 -9.35
C ARG A 78 -13.35 7.07 -8.26
N ARG A 79 -12.05 7.27 -8.45
CA ARG A 79 -11.02 6.98 -7.45
C ARG A 79 -10.58 8.28 -6.78
N PRO A 80 -10.39 8.31 -5.46
CA PRO A 80 -9.83 9.46 -4.79
C PRO A 80 -8.38 9.69 -5.22
N LYS A 81 -7.96 10.96 -5.30
CA LYS A 81 -6.53 11.29 -5.52
C LYS A 81 -5.67 10.95 -4.30
N ASN A 82 -6.28 10.93 -3.11
CA ASN A 82 -5.62 10.55 -1.88
C ASN A 82 -6.52 9.61 -1.05
N SER A 83 -6.04 8.41 -0.79
CA SER A 83 -6.65 7.41 0.10
C SER A 83 -5.69 7.00 1.22
N GLU A 84 -4.78 7.88 1.60
CA GLU A 84 -3.98 7.73 2.81
C GLU A 84 -4.89 7.81 4.04
N LEU A 85 -4.69 6.87 4.97
CA LEU A 85 -5.49 6.76 6.18
C LEU A 85 -4.62 7.12 7.39
N SER A 86 -5.15 7.99 8.25
CA SER A 86 -4.49 8.30 9.53
C SER A 86 -4.48 7.05 10.42
N PRO A 87 -3.33 6.66 11.00
CA PRO A 87 -3.24 5.52 11.89
C PRO A 87 -3.73 5.83 13.31
N TYR A 88 -4.19 7.06 13.61
CA TYR A 88 -4.73 7.38 14.93
C TYR A 88 -6.14 6.76 15.10
N PRO A 89 -6.47 6.13 16.26
CA PRO A 89 -5.65 5.93 17.47
C PRO A 89 -5.02 4.52 17.57
N LEU A 90 -4.77 3.83 16.45
CA LEU A 90 -4.35 2.43 16.42
C LEU A 90 -3.10 2.18 17.26
N TRP A 91 -2.00 2.90 17.02
CA TRP A 91 -0.72 2.63 17.66
C TRP A 91 -0.74 2.87 19.18
N GLU A 92 -1.56 3.82 19.66
CA GLU A 92 -1.82 4.04 21.09
C GLU A 92 -2.61 2.87 21.70
N THR A 93 -3.51 2.28 20.91
CA THR A 93 -4.38 1.17 21.35
C THR A 93 -3.62 -0.15 21.43
N ILE A 94 -2.83 -0.48 20.40
CA ILE A 94 -2.10 -1.77 20.32
C ILE A 94 -0.65 -1.67 20.81
N ASN A 95 -0.24 -0.50 21.31
CA ASN A 95 1.11 -0.21 21.82
C ASN A 95 2.25 -0.58 20.86
N ARG A 96 2.04 -0.42 19.55
CA ARG A 96 3.07 -0.57 18.51
C ARG A 96 2.68 0.12 17.22
N GLU A 97 3.68 0.48 16.43
CA GLU A 97 3.46 0.97 15.07
C GLU A 97 3.33 -0.18 14.06
N MET A 98 2.61 0.10 12.97
CA MET A 98 2.68 -0.71 11.76
C MET A 98 4.01 -0.43 11.06
N ARG A 99 4.65 -1.44 10.46
CA ARG A 99 5.92 -1.26 9.73
C ARG A 99 5.75 -0.52 8.39
N ASP A 100 6.86 -0.03 7.82
CA ASP A 100 6.89 0.60 6.49
C ASP A 100 6.44 -0.40 5.41
N TRP A 101 5.68 0.11 4.43
CA TRP A 101 5.15 -0.72 3.35
C TRP A 101 6.24 -1.41 2.50
N ARG A 102 7.45 -0.86 2.40
CA ARG A 102 8.56 -1.47 1.65
C ARG A 102 9.09 -2.71 2.34
N GLU A 103 9.16 -2.69 3.68
CA GLU A 103 9.55 -3.87 4.45
C GLU A 103 8.53 -4.99 4.27
N ALA A 104 7.24 -4.64 4.38
CA ALA A 104 6.13 -5.58 4.17
C ALA A 104 6.11 -6.14 2.74
N LEU A 105 6.32 -5.29 1.73
CA LEU A 105 6.40 -5.70 0.34
C LEU A 105 7.61 -6.62 0.08
N SER A 106 8.78 -6.28 0.63
CA SER A 106 9.98 -7.10 0.47
C SER A 106 9.78 -8.50 1.04
N GLU A 107 9.13 -8.63 2.20
CA GLU A 107 8.77 -9.93 2.76
C GLU A 107 7.79 -10.68 1.86
N MET A 108 6.71 -10.02 1.41
CA MET A 108 5.68 -10.63 0.55
C MET A 108 6.24 -11.17 -0.78
N VAL A 109 7.23 -10.49 -1.37
CA VAL A 109 7.84 -10.90 -2.65
C VAL A 109 8.92 -11.97 -2.46
N SER A 110 9.56 -12.01 -1.28
CA SER A 110 10.66 -12.96 -1.00
C SER A 110 10.19 -14.29 -0.41
N GLY A 111 8.98 -14.35 0.15
CA GLY A 111 8.33 -15.56 0.66
C GLY A 111 7.61 -16.34 -0.41
#